data_AF-A0A6A9TBC3-F1
#
_entry.id   AF-A0A6A9TBC3-F1
#
_cell.length_a   1.000
_cell.length_b   1.000
_cell.length_c   1.000
_cell.angle_alpha   90.00
_cell.angle_beta   90.00
_cell.angle_gamma   90.00
#
_symmetry.space_group_name_H-M   'P 1'
#
loop_
_entity.id
_entity.type
_entity.pdbx_description
1 polymer ?
#
loop_
_entity_poly.entity_id
_entity_poly.type
_entity_poly.pdbx_seq_one_letter_code
_entity_poly.pdbx_strand_id
1 'polypeptide(L)' 'IRVGDEVVIEGPKAFAVGRAEMSGPEMVSSTRGVASEVRHVEEE' A
#
# COMPACT_ATOMS: atom_id res chain seq x y z
N ILE A 1 -6.54 2.08 -7.91
CA ILE A 1 -5.59 1.02 -7.54
C ILE A 1 -6.17 -0.33 -7.97
N ARG A 2 -5.45 -1.04 -8.82
CA ARG A 2 -5.68 -2.43 -9.23
C ARG A 2 -4.55 -3.30 -8.67
N VAL A 3 -4.79 -4.61 -8.61
CA VAL A 3 -3.75 -5.58 -8.21
C VAL A 3 -2.55 -5.46 -9.14
N GLY A 4 -1.36 -5.37 -8.56
CA GLY A 4 -0.09 -5.24 -9.27
C GLY A 4 0.32 -3.81 -9.60
N ASP A 5 -0.56 -2.81 -9.42
CA ASP A 5 -0.20 -1.39 -9.58
C ASP A 5 0.87 -1.00 -8.55
N GLU A 6 1.78 -0.11 -8.94
CA GLU A 6 2.64 0.57 -7.98
C GLU A 6 1.82 1.57 -7.16
N VAL A 7 2.10 1.63 -5.87
CA VAL A 7 1.38 2.47 -4.91
C VAL A 7 2.35 3.22 -4.02
N VAL A 8 1.89 4.39 -3.58
CA VAL A 8 2.53 5.21 -2.56
C VAL A 8 1.83 4.95 -1.23
N ILE A 9 2.61 4.86 -0.16
CA ILE A 9 2.16 4.64 1.21
C ILE A 9 2.68 5.81 2.04
N GLU A 10 1.76 6.63 2.55
CA GLU A 10 2.08 7.81 3.35
C GLU A 10 1.73 7.56 4.82
N GLY A 11 2.63 7.97 5.72
CA GLY A 11 2.41 7.95 7.15
C GLY A 11 3.18 9.07 7.85
N PRO A 12 2.83 9.41 9.10
CA PRO A 12 3.38 10.56 9.82
C PRO A 12 4.88 10.49 10.17
N LYS A 13 5.56 9.39 9.83
CA LYS A 13 6.97 9.13 10.15
C LYS A 13 7.77 8.55 8.98
N ALA A 14 7.08 8.27 7.87
CA ALA A 14 7.68 7.55 6.76
C ALA A 14 6.85 7.73 5.49
N PHE A 15 7.58 7.74 4.38
CA PHE A 15 7.04 7.70 3.05
C PHE A 15 7.58 6.44 2.36
N ALA A 16 6.70 5.70 1.68
CA ALA A 16 7.09 4.43 1.09
C ALA A 16 6.44 4.18 -0.26
N VAL A 17 7.07 3.30 -1.04
CA VAL A 17 6.53 2.78 -2.30
C VAL A 17 6.40 1.26 -2.24
N GLY A 18 5.37 0.75 -2.90
CA GLY A 18 5.00 -0.66 -2.86
C GLY A 18 4.24 -1.13 -4.09
N ARG A 19 3.75 -2.36 -4.03
CA ARG A 19 2.87 -2.97 -5.03
C ARG A 19 1.56 -3.39 -4.39
N ALA A 20 0.44 -3.01 -5.01
CA ALA A 20 -0.88 -3.38 -4.55
C ALA A 20 -1.12 -4.90 -4.67
N GLU A 21 -1.58 -5.51 -3.57
CA GLU A 21 -1.98 -6.92 -3.49
C GLU A 21 -3.51 -7.09 -3.60
N MET A 22 -4.25 -5.99 -3.53
CA MET A 22 -5.71 -5.96 -3.70
C MET A 22 -6.17 -4.69 -4.43
N SER A 23 -7.45 -4.64 -4.79
CA SER A 23 -8.02 -3.45 -5.43
C SER A 23 -8.26 -2.31 -4.43
N GLY A 24 -8.26 -1.06 -4.88
CA GLY A 24 -8.49 0.11 -4.03
C GLY A 24 -9.79 0.04 -3.20
N PRO A 25 -10.95 -0.33 -3.77
CA PRO A 25 -12.17 -0.53 -3.00
C PRO A 25 -12.03 -1.60 -1.91
N GLU A 26 -11.34 -2.70 -2.21
CA GLU A 26 -11.11 -3.79 -1.28
C GLU A 26 -10.18 -3.38 -0.12
N MET A 27 -9.15 -2.56 -0.37
CA MET A 27 -8.28 -2.00 0.67
C MET A 27 -9.07 -1.24 1.74
N VAL A 28 -10.16 -0.58 1.35
CA VAL A 28 -10.99 0.22 2.25
C VAL A 28 -12.05 -0.63 2.96
N SER A 29 -12.67 -1.59 2.26
CA SER A 29 -13.77 -2.39 2.82
C SER A 29 -13.30 -3.56 3.68
N SER A 30 -12.10 -4.06 3.45
CA SER A 30 -11.59 -5.26 4.12
C SER A 30 -10.92 -4.94 5.45
N THR A 31 -11.12 -5.82 6.43
CA THR A 31 -10.50 -5.72 7.76
C THR A 31 -9.36 -6.73 7.96
N ARG A 32 -9.06 -7.53 6.93
CA ARG A 32 -8.04 -8.58 6.92
C ARG A 32 -7.41 -8.70 5.54
N GLY A 33 -6.20 -9.25 5.49
CA GLY A 33 -5.40 -9.39 4.27
C GLY A 33 -4.25 -8.37 4.22
N VAL A 34 -3.37 -8.51 3.23
CA VAL A 34 -2.26 -7.58 2.98
C VAL A 34 -2.65 -6.66 1.83
N ALA A 35 -2.74 -5.34 2.06
CA ALA A 35 -3.15 -4.39 1.04
C ALA A 35 -2.07 -4.14 -0.02
N SER A 36 -0.81 -4.08 0.40
CA SER A 36 0.34 -3.84 -0.46
C SER A 36 1.56 -4.53 0.11
N GLU A 37 2.43 -5.03 -0.76
CA GLU A 37 3.82 -5.34 -0.43
C GLU A 37 4.63 -4.04 -0.42
N VAL A 38 5.43 -3.80 0.62
CA VAL A 38 6.30 -2.61 0.72
C VAL A 38 7.68 -2.95 0.13
N ARG A 39 8.22 -2.06 -0.71
CA ARG A 39 9.49 -2.29 -1.43
C ARG A 39 10.62 -1.37 -0.98
N HIS A 40 10.31 -0.10 -0.76
CA HIS A 40 11.27 0.88 -0.28
C HIS A 40 10.58 1.86 0.66
N VAL A 41 11.28 2.26 1.70
CA VAL A 41 10.82 3.17 2.74
C VAL A 41 11.88 4.23 2.94
N GLU A 42 11.47 5.50 2.94
CA GLU A 42 12.24 6.62 3.44
C GLU A 42 11.68 7.02 4.81
N GLU A 43 12.57 7.14 5.80
CA GLU A 43 12.26 7.61 7.15
C GLU A 43 12.32 9.14 7.18
N GLU A 44 11.36 9.79 7.84
CA GLU A 44 11.34 11.24 8.09
C GLU A 44 11.74 11.61 9.53
#